data_AF-H2CAR4-F1
#
_entry.id   AF-H2CAR4-F1
#
_cell.length_a   1.000
_cell.length_b   1.000
_cell.length_c   1.000
_cell.angle_alpha   90.00
_cell.angle_beta   90.00
_cell.angle_gamma   90.00
#
_symmetry.space_group_name_H-M   'P 1'
#
loop_
_entity.id
_entity.type
_entity.pdbx_description
1 polymer ?
#
loop_
_entity_poly.entity_id
_entity_poly.type
_entity_poly.pdbx_seq_one_letter_code
_entity_poly.pdbx_strand_id
1 'polypeptide(L)'
;MADEGIVDIELPGPFEEPDQPRRKKRDPFSKEHISSDEVLHQRRELATRGDLKRIQKAGVRHEGKKVVTDDVKKLKSLSVDPGIPDLDRIHYYIEPVRIEYYVPKDSRFVVETRYLFIPLIDPEPSERYPVLSSYMEREKFFDIIEVVGEHSRYTTMILEAYHETFTMLENISRAVKDGRFNQESYRKAFYLTETMMKFEPTVASLEVLGDYISYNINWLIRRMNSLDMEFAASDDTIAYLIKRRNVRWEEKGLPEDERFEILAALFYDQAFPNRGLEFEEEDYFFDIFDKKSRY
;
A
#
# COMPACT_ATOMS: atom_id res chain seq x y z
N MET A 1 -5.64 -82.48 6.61
CA MET A 1 -5.33 -83.37 5.48
C MET A 1 -5.22 -82.51 4.24
N ALA A 2 -4.16 -82.74 3.45
CA ALA A 2 -3.98 -82.37 2.04
C ALA A 2 -4.10 -80.87 1.64
N ASP A 3 -2.91 -80.26 1.57
CA ASP A 3 -2.37 -79.48 0.45
C ASP A 3 -3.09 -79.65 -0.89
N GLU A 4 -3.59 -78.58 -1.51
CA GLU A 4 -3.74 -78.47 -2.98
C GLU A 4 -3.77 -76.99 -3.45
N GLY A 5 -2.73 -76.60 -4.18
CA GLY A 5 -2.88 -75.98 -5.49
C GLY A 5 -3.27 -74.50 -5.57
N ILE A 6 -2.27 -73.64 -5.69
CA ILE A 6 -2.41 -72.32 -6.33
C ILE A 6 -2.79 -72.55 -7.80
N VAL A 7 -3.95 -72.06 -8.22
CA VAL A 7 -4.37 -72.00 -9.62
C VAL A 7 -4.25 -70.55 -10.08
N ASP A 8 -3.28 -70.31 -10.96
CA ASP A 8 -3.10 -69.06 -11.69
C ASP A 8 -4.28 -68.82 -12.62
N ILE A 9 -5.01 -67.72 -12.38
CA ILE A 9 -6.02 -67.20 -13.30
C ILE A 9 -5.40 -66.04 -14.07
N GLU A 10 -4.97 -66.31 -15.30
CA GLU A 10 -4.59 -65.27 -16.26
C GLU A 10 -5.82 -64.45 -16.67
N LEU A 11 -5.80 -63.15 -16.39
CA LEU A 11 -6.77 -62.18 -16.89
C LEU A 11 -6.11 -61.29 -17.96
N PRO A 12 -6.86 -60.92 -19.01
CA PRO A 12 -6.34 -60.47 -20.29
C PRO A 12 -5.57 -59.15 -20.19
N GLY A 13 -4.43 -59.10 -20.88
CA GLY A 13 -3.57 -57.92 -20.94
C GLY A 13 -4.30 -56.70 -21.51
N PRO A 14 -4.09 -55.49 -20.96
CA PRO A 14 -4.73 -54.29 -21.49
C PRO A 14 -3.94 -53.76 -22.70
N PHE A 15 -4.65 -53.69 -23.83
CA PHE A 15 -4.52 -52.77 -24.98
C PHE A 15 -3.25 -51.90 -25.07
N GLU A 16 -2.46 -52.12 -26.12
CA GLU A 16 -1.45 -51.16 -26.58
C GLU A 16 -2.14 -49.88 -27.13
N GLU A 17 -2.05 -48.78 -26.38
CA GLU A 17 -2.35 -47.44 -26.89
C GLU A 17 -1.19 -46.92 -27.75
N PRO A 18 -1.46 -46.22 -28.87
CA PRO A 18 -0.42 -45.71 -29.75
C PRO A 18 0.40 -44.59 -29.09
N ASP A 19 1.71 -44.69 -29.29
CA ASP A 19 2.80 -43.87 -28.75
C ASP A 19 2.55 -42.35 -28.92
N GLN A 20 2.14 -41.68 -27.84
CA GLN A 20 2.18 -40.22 -27.74
C GLN A 20 3.36 -39.80 -26.85
N PRO A 21 4.15 -38.78 -27.25
CA PRO A 21 5.36 -38.39 -26.54
C PRO A 21 5.02 -37.87 -25.13
N ARG A 22 5.40 -38.65 -24.10
CA ARG A 22 5.29 -38.28 -22.68
C ARG A 22 6.13 -37.03 -22.40
N ARG A 23 5.48 -35.88 -22.20
CA ARG A 23 6.12 -34.70 -21.61
C ARG A 23 6.62 -35.07 -20.21
N LYS A 24 7.94 -34.98 -19.98
CA LYS A 24 8.53 -35.11 -18.64
C LYS A 24 7.85 -34.13 -17.69
N LYS A 25 7.09 -34.63 -16.71
CA LYS A 25 6.64 -33.83 -15.57
C LYS A 25 7.89 -33.36 -14.83
N ARG A 26 8.14 -32.05 -14.81
CA ARG A 26 9.14 -31.45 -13.92
C ARG A 26 8.63 -31.60 -12.49
N ASP A 27 9.50 -32.10 -11.62
CA ASP A 27 9.25 -32.18 -10.19
C ASP A 27 9.12 -30.76 -9.62
N PRO A 28 7.97 -30.38 -9.03
CA PRO A 28 7.77 -29.03 -8.51
C PRO A 28 8.63 -28.71 -7.28
N PHE A 29 9.41 -29.67 -6.76
CA PHE A 29 10.23 -29.50 -5.55
C PHE A 29 11.73 -29.69 -5.76
N SER A 30 12.24 -29.70 -7.01
CA SER A 30 13.69 -29.58 -7.24
C SER A 30 14.13 -28.14 -6.89
N LYS A 31 14.42 -27.91 -5.60
CA LYS A 31 14.88 -26.63 -5.06
C LYS A 31 16.18 -26.23 -5.76
N GLU A 32 16.11 -25.20 -6.60
CA GLU A 32 17.28 -24.35 -6.84
C GLU A 32 17.56 -23.64 -5.51
N HIS A 33 18.71 -23.94 -4.90
CA HIS A 33 19.19 -23.22 -3.73
C HIS A 33 19.54 -21.79 -4.16
N ILE A 34 18.62 -20.85 -3.98
CA ILE A 34 18.93 -19.43 -4.08
C ILE A 34 19.69 -19.07 -2.81
N SER A 35 20.99 -18.85 -2.95
CA SER A 35 21.85 -18.33 -1.88
C SER A 35 21.41 -16.91 -1.55
N SER A 36 21.28 -16.59 -0.26
CA SER A 36 20.87 -15.27 0.23
C SER A 36 21.79 -14.12 -0.23
N ASP A 37 23.01 -14.44 -0.65
CA ASP A 37 23.98 -13.46 -1.16
C ASP A 37 23.73 -13.05 -2.62
N GLU A 38 22.98 -13.83 -3.42
CA GLU A 38 22.68 -13.48 -4.83
C GLU A 38 21.55 -12.45 -4.96
N VAL A 39 20.62 -12.41 -4.01
CA VAL A 39 19.45 -11.52 -4.05
C VAL A 39 19.82 -10.07 -3.73
N LEU A 40 20.89 -9.85 -2.94
CA LEU A 40 21.32 -8.51 -2.51
C LEU A 40 22.15 -7.75 -3.57
N HIS A 41 22.62 -8.43 -4.63
CA HIS A 41 23.50 -7.83 -5.65
C HIS A 41 22.99 -7.90 -7.09
N GLN A 42 21.77 -8.35 -7.34
CA GLN A 42 21.15 -8.17 -8.65
C GLN A 42 20.78 -6.68 -8.83
N ARG A 43 21.67 -5.94 -9.50
CA ARG A 43 21.27 -4.77 -10.29
C ARG A 43 20.10 -5.23 -11.16
N ARG A 44 18.89 -4.72 -10.91
CA ARG A 44 17.70 -5.00 -11.73
C ARG A 44 18.08 -4.85 -13.20
N GLU A 45 18.20 -5.97 -13.91
CA GLU A 45 18.47 -5.95 -15.35
C GLU A 45 17.29 -5.28 -16.05
N LEU A 46 17.61 -4.44 -17.03
CA LEU A 46 16.65 -3.69 -17.85
C LEU A 46 15.52 -4.59 -18.34
N ALA A 47 14.28 -4.09 -18.31
CA ALA A 47 13.15 -4.79 -18.91
C ALA A 47 13.45 -5.12 -20.37
N THR A 48 13.30 -6.39 -20.75
CA THR A 48 13.60 -6.84 -22.10
C THR A 48 12.52 -6.35 -23.08
N ARG A 49 12.81 -6.38 -24.38
CA ARG A 49 11.81 -6.11 -25.43
C ARG A 49 10.57 -7.03 -25.34
N GLY A 50 10.69 -8.20 -24.70
CA GLY A 50 9.57 -9.10 -24.42
C GLY A 50 8.69 -8.61 -23.28
N ASP A 51 9.29 -8.04 -22.24
CA ASP A 51 8.59 -7.50 -21.06
C ASP A 51 7.81 -6.23 -21.44
N LEU A 52 8.41 -5.36 -22.26
CA LEU A 52 7.73 -4.19 -22.84
C LEU A 52 6.49 -4.57 -23.67
N LYS A 53 6.52 -5.70 -24.40
CA LYS A 53 5.35 -6.20 -25.14
C LYS A 53 4.26 -6.78 -24.25
N ARG A 54 4.59 -7.29 -23.06
CA ARG A 54 3.61 -7.75 -22.06
C ARG A 54 2.99 -6.56 -21.32
N ILE A 55 3.80 -5.58 -20.92
CA ILE A 55 3.36 -4.33 -20.31
C ILE A 55 2.44 -3.54 -21.26
N GLN A 56 2.75 -3.49 -22.57
CA GLN A 56 1.86 -2.90 -23.58
C GLN A 56 0.51 -3.62 -23.72
N LYS A 57 0.43 -4.91 -23.37
CA LYS A 57 -0.81 -5.71 -23.43
C LYS A 57 -1.63 -5.65 -22.15
N ALA A 58 -1.00 -5.40 -21.00
CA ALA A 58 -1.63 -5.36 -19.67
C ALA A 58 -2.23 -3.98 -19.32
N GLY A 59 -2.66 -3.20 -20.31
CA GLY A 59 -3.09 -1.82 -20.11
C GLY A 59 -4.21 -1.68 -19.08
N VAL A 60 -3.92 -0.99 -17.97
CA VAL A 60 -4.92 -0.58 -16.97
C VAL A 60 -5.82 0.46 -17.60
N ARG A 61 -7.13 0.20 -17.56
CA ARG A 61 -8.18 1.12 -18.02
C ARG A 61 -8.71 1.89 -16.81
N HIS A 62 -8.61 3.22 -16.84
CA HIS A 62 -9.41 4.09 -16.00
C HIS A 62 -10.38 4.86 -16.92
N GLU A 63 -11.69 4.75 -16.68
CA GLU A 63 -12.77 5.32 -17.51
C GLU A 63 -12.69 5.03 -19.03
N GLY A 64 -12.12 3.90 -19.45
CA GLY A 64 -12.02 3.54 -20.86
C GLY A 64 -11.03 4.38 -21.69
N LYS A 65 -10.26 5.28 -21.04
CA LYS A 65 -9.13 5.96 -21.67
C LYS A 65 -7.82 5.38 -21.14
N LYS A 66 -6.99 4.90 -22.06
CA LYS A 66 -5.62 4.51 -21.77
C LYS A 66 -4.89 5.80 -21.35
N VAL A 67 -4.49 5.93 -20.09
CA VAL A 67 -3.51 6.96 -19.71
C VAL A 67 -2.19 6.48 -20.28
N VAL A 68 -1.94 6.88 -21.52
CA VAL A 68 -0.72 6.53 -22.22
C VAL A 68 0.37 7.43 -21.65
N THR A 69 1.26 6.84 -20.86
CA THR A 69 2.57 7.35 -20.43
C THR A 69 3.53 7.70 -21.58
N ASP A 70 3.07 7.74 -22.84
CA ASP A 70 3.92 7.91 -24.03
C ASP A 70 4.08 9.37 -24.47
N ASP A 71 3.32 10.33 -23.91
CA ASP A 71 3.53 11.75 -24.25
C ASP A 71 4.68 12.35 -23.43
N VAL A 72 5.89 12.13 -23.93
CA VAL A 72 7.14 12.69 -23.39
C VAL A 72 7.07 14.22 -23.27
N LYS A 73 6.31 14.93 -24.12
CA LYS A 73 6.17 16.38 -24.00
C LYS A 73 5.37 16.75 -22.75
N LYS A 74 4.32 15.99 -22.47
CA LYS A 74 3.47 16.18 -21.29
C LYS A 74 4.25 15.91 -19.99
N LEU A 75 5.01 14.82 -19.95
CA LEU A 75 5.89 14.48 -18.82
C LEU A 75 6.95 15.56 -18.57
N LYS A 76 7.55 16.10 -19.64
CA LYS A 76 8.51 17.21 -19.55
C LYS A 76 7.88 18.53 -19.09
N SER A 77 6.62 18.78 -19.45
CA SER A 77 5.92 20.02 -19.09
C SER A 77 5.41 20.06 -17.65
N LEU A 78 5.38 18.91 -16.94
CA LEU A 78 5.05 18.91 -15.52
C LEU A 78 6.04 19.79 -14.76
N SER A 79 5.56 20.65 -13.85
CA SER A 79 6.46 21.40 -12.97
C SER A 79 7.08 20.48 -11.91
N VAL A 80 8.33 20.76 -11.52
CA VAL A 80 9.01 20.02 -10.43
C VAL A 80 8.25 20.24 -9.11
N ASP A 81 7.84 21.48 -8.86
CA ASP A 81 7.11 21.93 -7.68
C ASP A 81 5.77 22.56 -8.13
N PRO A 82 4.63 22.27 -7.49
CA PRO A 82 3.36 22.94 -7.75
C PRO A 82 3.33 24.43 -7.34
N GLY A 83 4.38 24.95 -6.69
CA GLY A 83 4.45 26.32 -6.18
C GLY A 83 3.75 26.48 -4.83
N ILE A 84 3.73 25.43 -4.00
CA ILE A 84 3.15 25.47 -2.66
C ILE A 84 4.07 26.29 -1.76
N PRO A 85 3.54 27.29 -1.00
CA PRO A 85 4.33 28.03 -0.02
C PRO A 85 5.01 27.09 0.98
N ASP A 86 6.25 27.40 1.38
CA ASP A 86 7.01 26.53 2.28
C ASP A 86 6.28 26.23 3.59
N LEU A 87 5.52 27.20 4.12
CA LEU A 87 4.72 27.04 5.33
C LEU A 87 3.59 26.01 5.18
N ASP A 88 3.05 25.86 3.97
CA ASP A 88 1.95 24.94 3.69
C ASP A 88 2.44 23.51 3.43
N ARG A 89 3.73 23.33 3.13
CA ARG A 89 4.33 22.01 2.86
C ARG A 89 4.18 21.03 4.03
N ILE A 90 4.05 21.54 5.26
CA ILE A 90 3.79 20.68 6.42
C ILE A 90 2.51 19.86 6.26
N HIS A 91 1.54 20.36 5.50
CA HIS A 91 0.24 19.73 5.25
C HIS A 91 0.24 18.76 4.06
N TYR A 92 1.41 18.39 3.53
CA TYR A 92 1.56 17.45 2.44
C TYR A 92 2.53 16.32 2.80
N TYR A 93 2.22 15.11 2.35
CA TYR A 93 3.24 14.09 2.14
C TYR A 93 3.82 14.25 0.74
N ILE A 94 5.14 14.22 0.61
CA ILE A 94 5.83 14.48 -0.66
C ILE A 94 6.52 13.20 -1.11
N GLU A 95 6.02 12.59 -2.18
CA GLU A 95 6.57 11.34 -2.73
C GLU A 95 7.43 11.61 -3.98
N PRO A 96 8.70 11.16 -4.02
CA PRO A 96 9.52 11.25 -5.23
C PRO A 96 9.12 10.20 -6.27
N VAL A 97 8.47 10.63 -7.35
CA VAL A 97 8.11 9.79 -8.50
C VAL A 97 9.18 9.89 -9.59
N ARG A 98 9.75 8.76 -9.97
CA ARG A 98 10.76 8.68 -11.03
C ARG A 98 10.09 8.60 -12.39
N ILE A 99 10.50 9.42 -13.34
CA ILE A 99 9.98 9.40 -14.71
C ILE A 99 11.11 8.99 -15.63
N GLU A 100 10.96 7.86 -16.31
CA GLU A 100 11.90 7.39 -17.32
C GLU A 100 11.27 7.53 -18.70
N TYR A 101 11.97 8.23 -19.61
CA TYR A 101 11.51 8.37 -20.99
C TYR A 101 12.68 8.27 -21.97
N TYR A 102 12.37 7.75 -23.16
CA TYR A 102 13.34 7.62 -24.25
C TYR A 102 13.43 8.92 -25.06
N VAL A 103 14.65 9.36 -25.37
CA VAL A 103 14.91 10.51 -26.24
C VAL A 103 15.47 10.01 -27.57
N PRO A 104 14.66 9.98 -28.65
CA PRO A 104 15.10 9.42 -29.93
C PRO A 104 16.31 10.13 -30.55
N LYS A 105 16.41 11.47 -30.36
CA LYS A 105 17.52 12.27 -30.90
C LYS A 105 18.87 11.85 -30.32
N ASP A 106 18.89 11.48 -29.04
CA ASP A 106 20.10 11.13 -28.31
C ASP A 106 20.29 9.62 -28.17
N SER A 107 19.33 8.82 -28.69
CA SER A 107 19.24 7.36 -28.51
C SER A 107 19.48 6.89 -27.07
N ARG A 108 18.97 7.64 -26.08
CA ARG A 108 19.19 7.37 -24.65
C ARG A 108 17.92 7.49 -23.82
N PHE A 109 17.91 6.81 -22.68
CA PHE A 109 16.91 7.01 -21.64
C PHE A 109 17.34 8.17 -20.74
N VAL A 110 16.37 9.01 -20.38
CA VAL A 110 16.53 10.08 -19.39
C VAL A 110 15.64 9.74 -18.22
N VAL A 111 16.20 9.87 -17.01
CA VAL A 111 15.48 9.70 -15.75
C VAL A 111 15.39 11.06 -15.07
N GLU A 112 14.18 11.47 -14.76
CA GLU A 112 13.89 12.69 -13.99
C GLU A 112 13.09 12.32 -12.74
N THR A 113 13.37 12.96 -11.61
CA THR A 113 12.54 12.82 -10.41
C THR A 113 11.60 14.00 -10.32
N ARG A 114 10.30 13.73 -10.14
CA ARG A 114 9.26 14.72 -9.88
C ARG A 114 8.60 14.40 -8.56
N TYR A 115 8.04 15.40 -7.90
CA TYR A 115 7.48 15.23 -6.55
C TYR A 115 5.95 15.27 -6.59
N LEU A 116 5.33 14.18 -6.14
CA LEU A 116 3.90 14.06 -5.94
C LEU A 116 3.55 14.64 -4.56
N PHE A 117 2.78 15.71 -4.52
CA PHE A 117 2.35 16.36 -3.29
C PHE A 117 0.96 15.85 -2.94
N ILE A 118 0.85 15.06 -1.87
CA ILE A 118 -0.40 14.47 -1.41
C ILE A 118 -0.90 15.25 -0.18
N PRO A 119 -2.03 15.95 -0.27
CA PRO A 119 -2.56 16.72 0.85
C PRO A 119 -2.98 15.79 1.99
N LEU A 120 -2.59 16.15 3.20
CA LEU A 120 -2.96 15.44 4.43
C LEU A 120 -4.36 15.88 4.85
N ILE A 121 -5.35 15.04 4.55
CA ILE A 121 -6.75 15.28 4.84
C ILE A 121 -7.12 14.51 6.09
N ASP A 122 -7.50 15.20 7.16
CA ASP A 122 -7.96 14.56 8.38
C ASP A 122 -9.39 14.02 8.22
N PRO A 123 -9.83 13.03 9.03
CA PRO A 123 -11.25 12.67 9.10
C PRO A 123 -12.09 13.91 9.46
N GLU A 124 -13.34 13.95 9.01
CA GLU A 124 -14.23 15.06 9.41
C GLU A 124 -14.67 14.86 10.87
N PRO A 125 -14.59 15.90 11.74
CA PRO A 125 -15.09 15.81 13.10
C PRO A 125 -16.56 15.39 13.13
N SER A 126 -16.91 14.49 14.04
CA SER A 126 -18.26 13.94 14.12
C SER A 126 -18.71 13.83 15.58
N GLU A 127 -19.96 14.18 15.84
CA GLU A 127 -20.59 13.96 17.15
C GLU A 127 -20.63 12.47 17.54
N ARG A 128 -20.58 11.56 16.55
CA ARG A 128 -20.48 10.11 16.79
C ARG A 128 -19.15 9.73 17.45
N TYR A 129 -18.08 10.45 17.15
CA TYR A 129 -16.73 10.16 17.65
C TYR A 129 -16.20 11.36 18.45
N PRO A 130 -16.75 11.62 19.65
CA PRO A 130 -16.41 12.80 20.44
C PRO A 130 -14.97 12.73 20.98
N VAL A 131 -14.45 11.53 21.22
CA VAL A 131 -13.06 11.33 21.68
C VAL A 131 -12.09 11.79 20.59
N LEU A 132 -12.27 11.32 19.35
CA LEU A 132 -11.42 11.71 18.23
C LEU A 132 -11.49 13.21 17.96
N SER A 133 -12.71 13.75 17.90
CA SER A 133 -12.95 15.18 17.69
C SER A 133 -12.21 16.04 18.74
N SER A 134 -12.25 15.66 20.02
CA SER A 134 -11.53 16.38 21.08
C SER A 134 -10.00 16.33 20.92
N TYR A 135 -9.44 15.26 20.36
CA TYR A 135 -7.99 15.15 20.13
C TYR A 135 -7.56 15.98 18.92
N MET A 136 -8.38 15.98 17.86
CA MET A 136 -8.18 16.81 16.66
C MET A 136 -8.21 18.30 16.99
N GLU A 137 -9.19 18.76 17.77
CA GLU A 137 -9.31 20.16 18.21
C GLU A 137 -8.09 20.66 19.01
N ARG A 138 -7.43 19.75 19.72
CA ARG A 138 -6.23 20.03 20.52
C ARG A 138 -4.93 19.81 19.74
N GLU A 139 -5.02 19.43 18.47
CA GLU A 139 -3.89 19.05 17.62
C GLU A 139 -2.96 18.02 18.31
N LYS A 140 -3.57 17.10 19.08
CA LYS A 140 -2.86 16.10 19.88
C LYS A 140 -2.89 14.75 19.16
N PHE A 141 -1.79 14.01 19.18
CA PHE A 141 -1.76 12.61 18.74
C PHE A 141 -2.82 11.78 19.48
N PHE A 142 -3.61 11.00 18.74
CA PHE A 142 -4.64 10.14 19.33
C PHE A 142 -4.00 8.88 19.93
N ASP A 143 -3.68 8.95 21.23
CA ASP A 143 -3.05 7.86 21.96
C ASP A 143 -4.11 6.98 22.64
N ILE A 144 -4.33 5.77 22.12
CA ILE A 144 -5.31 4.83 22.67
C ILE A 144 -5.01 4.48 24.13
N ILE A 145 -3.74 4.43 24.53
CA ILE A 145 -3.35 4.12 25.92
C ILE A 145 -3.82 5.24 26.86
N GLU A 146 -3.72 6.50 26.42
CA GLU A 146 -4.24 7.64 27.17
C GLU A 146 -5.76 7.67 27.16
N VAL A 147 -6.40 7.34 26.04
CA VAL A 147 -7.87 7.24 25.94
C VAL A 147 -8.43 6.21 26.93
N VAL A 148 -7.78 5.05 27.09
CA VAL A 148 -8.18 4.04 28.08
C VAL A 148 -8.12 4.57 29.51
N GLY A 149 -7.12 5.41 29.82
CA GLY A 149 -6.97 6.05 31.13
C GLY A 149 -7.96 7.20 31.37
N GLU A 150 -8.25 8.00 30.35
CA GLU A 150 -9.12 9.19 30.41
C GLU A 150 -10.61 8.81 30.32
N HIS A 151 -10.94 7.74 29.59
CA HIS A 151 -12.31 7.33 29.29
C HIS A 151 -12.56 5.87 29.70
N SER A 152 -12.56 5.62 31.01
CA SER A 152 -12.70 4.28 31.59
C SER A 152 -13.96 3.50 31.14
N ARG A 153 -15.01 4.20 30.69
CA ARG A 153 -16.22 3.57 30.15
C ARG A 153 -15.99 2.75 28.88
N TYR A 154 -14.90 3.02 28.15
CA TYR A 154 -14.56 2.36 26.89
C TYR A 154 -13.45 1.31 27.04
N THR A 155 -12.84 1.20 28.22
CA THR A 155 -11.68 0.34 28.47
C THR A 155 -11.90 -1.09 28.01
N THR A 156 -13.00 -1.73 28.41
CA THR A 156 -13.27 -3.14 28.05
C THR A 156 -13.34 -3.33 26.54
N MET A 157 -14.12 -2.50 25.85
CA MET A 157 -14.29 -2.57 24.39
C MET A 157 -12.95 -2.38 23.65
N ILE A 158 -12.15 -1.40 24.09
CA ILE A 158 -10.84 -1.13 23.48
C ILE A 158 -9.88 -2.31 23.74
N LEU A 159 -9.78 -2.80 24.98
CA LEU A 159 -8.87 -3.89 25.30
C LEU A 159 -9.23 -5.20 24.58
N GLU A 160 -10.52 -5.50 24.42
CA GLU A 160 -10.98 -6.66 23.66
C GLU A 160 -10.68 -6.50 22.15
N ALA A 161 -10.98 -5.32 21.58
CA ALA A 161 -10.76 -5.05 20.17
C ALA A 161 -9.28 -5.09 19.76
N TYR A 162 -8.37 -4.70 20.65
CA TYR A 162 -6.94 -4.63 20.39
C TYR A 162 -6.12 -5.68 21.12
N HIS A 163 -6.73 -6.76 21.64
CA HIS A 163 -6.01 -7.71 22.50
C HIS A 163 -4.74 -8.31 21.83
N GLU A 164 -4.79 -8.60 20.52
CA GLU A 164 -3.64 -9.12 19.75
C GLU A 164 -2.59 -8.04 19.44
N THR A 165 -3.01 -6.79 19.28
CA THR A 165 -2.17 -5.67 18.85
C THR A 165 -1.87 -4.67 19.96
N PHE A 166 -2.25 -4.98 21.21
CA PHE A 166 -2.12 -4.06 22.35
C PHE A 166 -0.67 -3.65 22.61
N THR A 167 0.27 -4.60 22.53
CA THR A 167 1.71 -4.32 22.62
C THR A 167 2.17 -3.33 21.55
N MET A 168 1.57 -3.35 20.35
CA MET A 168 1.87 -2.39 19.29
C MET A 168 1.39 -0.99 19.67
N LEU A 169 0.19 -0.87 20.23
CA LEU A 169 -0.34 0.40 20.75
C LEU A 169 0.53 0.98 21.87
N GLU A 170 1.00 0.16 22.81
CA GLU A 170 1.93 0.60 23.85
C GLU A 170 3.24 1.11 23.27
N ASN A 171 3.77 0.41 22.26
CA ASN A 171 5.00 0.82 21.59
C ASN A 171 4.83 2.12 20.79
N ILE A 172 3.66 2.34 20.16
CA ILE A 172 3.32 3.60 19.50
C ILE A 172 3.26 4.73 20.53
N SER A 173 2.49 4.56 21.62
CA SER A 173 2.37 5.54 22.70
C SER A 173 3.74 5.95 23.25
N ARG A 174 4.59 4.96 23.54
CA ARG A 174 5.97 5.19 24.01
C ARG A 174 6.80 5.93 22.97
N ALA A 175 6.77 5.50 21.71
CA ALA A 175 7.56 6.13 20.65
C ALA A 175 7.17 7.60 20.40
N VAL A 176 5.88 7.93 20.46
CA VAL A 176 5.41 9.33 20.35
C VAL A 176 5.87 10.18 21.53
N LYS A 177 5.85 9.64 22.75
CA LYS A 177 6.33 10.31 23.96
C LYS A 177 7.84 10.53 23.92
N ASP A 178 8.59 9.50 23.55
CA ASP A 178 10.04 9.56 23.37
C ASP A 178 10.43 10.51 22.23
N GLY A 179 9.58 10.65 21.20
CA GLY A 179 9.71 11.60 20.09
C GLY A 179 9.95 13.04 20.52
N ARG A 180 9.44 13.43 21.70
CA ARG A 180 9.65 14.76 22.28
C ARG A 180 11.10 15.04 22.68
N PHE A 181 11.87 13.99 22.94
CA PHE A 181 13.28 14.07 23.35
C PHE A 181 14.23 13.52 22.28
N ASN A 182 13.78 12.52 21.52
CA ASN A 182 14.52 11.89 20.43
C ASN A 182 13.64 11.82 19.19
N GLN A 183 13.90 12.70 18.22
CA GLN A 183 13.07 12.84 17.01
C GLN A 183 12.96 11.53 16.21
N GLU A 184 13.99 10.67 16.21
CA GLU A 184 13.95 9.36 15.53
C GLU A 184 12.80 8.45 16.00
N SER A 185 12.37 8.62 17.24
CA SER A 185 11.23 7.87 17.78
C SER A 185 9.92 8.20 17.06
N TYR A 186 9.79 9.38 16.40
CA TYR A 186 8.65 9.67 15.53
C TYR A 186 8.63 8.79 14.27
N ARG A 187 9.78 8.47 13.66
CA ARG A 187 9.84 7.52 12.54
C ARG A 187 9.39 6.13 12.97
N LYS A 188 9.83 5.70 14.16
CA LYS A 188 9.37 4.43 14.76
C LYS A 188 7.86 4.44 15.01
N ALA A 189 7.32 5.52 15.58
CA ALA A 189 5.88 5.67 15.80
C ALA A 189 5.10 5.62 14.48
N PHE A 190 5.63 6.28 13.44
CA PHE A 190 5.05 6.29 12.09
C PHE A 190 4.99 4.88 11.50
N TYR A 191 6.12 4.17 11.45
CA TYR A 191 6.17 2.79 10.96
C TYR A 191 5.19 1.85 11.69
N LEU A 192 5.11 1.95 13.01
CA LEU A 192 4.18 1.14 13.80
C LEU A 192 2.71 1.54 13.54
N THR A 193 2.43 2.82 13.31
CA THR A 193 1.09 3.30 12.96
C THR A 193 0.67 2.83 11.57
N GLU A 194 1.58 2.83 10.59
CA GLU A 194 1.34 2.22 9.27
C GLU A 194 1.06 0.72 9.39
N THR A 195 1.76 0.03 10.29
CA THR A 195 1.50 -1.38 10.55
C THR A 195 0.13 -1.59 11.19
N MET A 196 -0.26 -0.74 12.15
CA MET A 196 -1.59 -0.77 12.77
C MET A 196 -2.73 -0.55 11.78
N MET A 197 -2.51 0.24 10.72
CA MET A 197 -3.49 0.47 9.66
C MET A 197 -3.99 -0.83 9.03
N LYS A 198 -3.16 -1.88 8.99
CA LYS A 198 -3.52 -3.20 8.42
C LYS A 198 -4.51 -3.99 9.28
N PHE A 199 -4.62 -3.64 10.56
CA PHE A 199 -5.51 -4.28 11.54
C PHE A 199 -6.80 -3.48 11.77
N GLU A 200 -7.04 -2.47 10.94
CA GLU A 200 -8.17 -1.55 11.08
C GLU A 200 -9.12 -1.67 9.89
N PRO A 201 -10.42 -1.43 10.07
CA PRO A 201 -11.08 -0.99 11.30
C PRO A 201 -11.34 -2.14 12.31
N THR A 202 -11.24 -1.84 13.60
CA THR A 202 -11.72 -2.71 14.70
C THR A 202 -13.13 -2.33 15.16
N VAL A 203 -13.75 -3.16 16.01
CA VAL A 203 -15.03 -2.82 16.66
C VAL A 203 -14.91 -1.51 17.44
N ALA A 204 -13.79 -1.30 18.15
CA ALA A 204 -13.58 -0.09 18.91
C ALA A 204 -13.48 1.16 18.01
N SER A 205 -12.84 1.07 16.82
CA SER A 205 -12.78 2.21 15.91
C SER A 205 -14.10 2.52 15.22
N LEU A 206 -14.93 1.52 14.93
CA LEU A 206 -16.27 1.72 14.37
C LEU A 206 -17.27 2.31 15.37
N GLU A 207 -17.13 1.99 16.66
CA GLU A 207 -18.11 2.37 17.68
C GLU A 207 -17.70 3.62 18.47
N VAL A 208 -16.39 3.82 18.70
CA VAL A 208 -15.92 4.82 19.67
C VAL A 208 -14.77 5.68 19.15
N LEU A 209 -13.73 5.09 18.57
CA LEU A 209 -12.49 5.81 18.27
C LEU A 209 -12.53 6.56 16.94
N GLY A 210 -13.42 6.19 16.02
CA GLY A 210 -13.47 6.75 14.67
C GLY A 210 -12.24 6.39 13.83
N ASP A 211 -12.03 7.12 12.74
CA ASP A 211 -10.87 6.98 11.84
C ASP A 211 -9.61 7.65 12.45
N TYR A 212 -9.22 7.20 13.64
CA TYR A 212 -8.08 7.75 14.37
C TYR A 212 -6.74 7.42 13.70
N ILE A 213 -6.64 6.30 12.97
CA ILE A 213 -5.41 5.92 12.26
C ILE A 213 -5.04 6.95 11.22
N SER A 214 -6.00 7.38 10.39
CA SER A 214 -5.70 8.41 9.39
C SER A 214 -5.26 9.72 10.02
N TYR A 215 -5.96 10.11 11.08
CA TYR A 215 -5.59 11.30 11.83
C TYR A 215 -4.17 11.16 12.40
N ASN A 216 -3.80 10.01 12.98
CA ASN A 216 -2.48 9.77 13.52
C ASN A 216 -1.38 9.72 12.46
N ILE A 217 -1.64 9.10 11.30
CA ILE A 217 -0.74 9.12 10.14
C ILE A 217 -0.47 10.58 9.73
N ASN A 218 -1.53 11.36 9.52
CA ASN A 218 -1.38 12.77 9.15
C ASN A 218 -0.67 13.58 10.23
N TRP A 219 -0.99 13.36 11.50
CA TRP A 219 -0.37 14.05 12.63
C TRP A 219 1.14 13.78 12.68
N LEU A 220 1.55 12.52 12.50
CA LEU A 220 2.97 12.14 12.49
C LEU A 220 3.70 12.71 11.29
N ILE A 221 3.10 12.71 10.09
CA ILE A 221 3.68 13.33 8.89
C ILE A 221 3.85 14.83 9.12
N ARG A 222 2.82 15.54 9.59
CA ARG A 222 2.91 16.98 9.92
C ARG A 222 3.98 17.25 10.98
N ARG A 223 4.06 16.38 11.99
CA ARG A 223 5.05 16.51 13.06
C ARG A 223 6.47 16.37 12.52
N MET A 224 6.73 15.34 11.72
CA MET A 224 8.05 15.12 11.10
C MET A 224 8.39 16.23 10.09
N ASN A 225 7.44 16.67 9.27
CA ASN A 225 7.61 17.82 8.38
C ASN A 225 7.95 19.11 9.14
N SER A 226 7.28 19.38 10.26
CA SER A 226 7.57 20.57 11.10
C SER A 226 8.97 20.56 11.73
N LEU A 227 9.58 19.37 11.81
CA LEU A 227 10.92 19.16 12.33
C LEU A 227 11.96 19.01 11.21
N ASP A 228 11.57 19.20 9.94
CA ASP A 228 12.40 19.01 8.75
C ASP A 228 13.09 17.62 8.71
N MET A 229 12.35 16.61 9.17
CA MET A 229 12.83 15.24 9.18
C MET A 229 12.60 14.58 7.81
N GLU A 230 13.62 13.92 7.28
CA GLU A 230 13.45 13.01 6.14
C GLU A 230 12.76 11.72 6.59
N PHE A 231 11.76 11.24 5.86
CA PHE A 231 11.11 9.94 6.08
C PHE A 231 10.42 9.50 4.78
N ALA A 232 10.07 8.22 4.72
CA ALA A 232 9.29 7.66 3.63
C ALA A 232 8.15 6.83 4.22
N ALA A 233 6.97 6.95 3.63
CA ALA A 233 5.84 6.07 3.90
C ALA A 233 5.97 4.79 3.06
N SER A 234 5.31 3.73 3.52
CA SER A 234 5.13 2.53 2.71
C SER A 234 4.23 2.80 1.51
N ASP A 235 4.42 2.02 0.44
CA ASP A 235 3.61 2.13 -0.77
C ASP A 235 2.10 2.02 -0.48
N ASP A 236 1.71 1.17 0.47
CA ASP A 236 0.34 1.00 0.96
C ASP A 236 -0.22 2.32 1.55
N THR A 237 0.57 3.00 2.39
CA THR A 237 0.19 4.27 3.00
C THR A 237 0.11 5.40 1.97
N ILE A 238 1.03 5.43 1.00
CA ILE A 238 1.01 6.42 -0.08
C ILE A 238 -0.27 6.24 -0.92
N ALA A 239 -0.55 5.00 -1.33
CA ALA A 239 -1.79 4.65 -2.04
C ALA A 239 -3.04 5.04 -1.24
N TYR A 240 -3.03 4.80 0.07
CA TYR A 240 -4.09 5.20 0.98
C TYR A 240 -4.32 6.72 0.99
N LEU A 241 -3.25 7.51 1.11
CA LEU A 241 -3.32 8.98 1.11
C LEU A 241 -3.82 9.52 -0.24
N ILE A 242 -3.34 8.97 -1.37
CA ILE A 242 -3.84 9.32 -2.71
C ILE A 242 -5.34 9.05 -2.80
N LYS A 243 -5.78 7.88 -2.33
CA LYS A 243 -7.19 7.51 -2.38
C LYS A 243 -8.05 8.49 -1.56
N ARG A 244 -7.62 8.78 -0.33
CA ARG A 244 -8.29 9.75 0.54
C ARG A 244 -8.44 11.12 -0.13
N ARG A 245 -7.39 11.58 -0.81
CA ARG A 245 -7.45 12.78 -1.62
C ARG A 245 -8.51 12.66 -2.71
N ASN A 246 -8.53 11.58 -3.48
CA ASN A 246 -9.45 11.43 -4.60
C ASN A 246 -10.91 11.40 -4.16
N VAL A 247 -11.23 10.65 -3.08
CA VAL A 247 -12.58 10.64 -2.48
C VAL A 247 -12.99 12.06 -2.08
N ARG A 248 -12.09 12.80 -1.42
CA ARG A 248 -12.35 14.18 -1.01
C ARG A 248 -12.60 15.12 -2.19
N TRP A 249 -11.88 14.93 -3.29
CA TRP A 249 -12.04 15.71 -4.52
C TRP A 249 -13.38 15.44 -5.19
N GLU A 250 -13.77 14.18 -5.27
CA GLU A 250 -15.04 13.73 -5.84
C GLU A 250 -16.23 14.25 -5.02
N GLU A 251 -16.22 14.04 -3.70
CA GLU A 251 -17.29 14.49 -2.80
C GLU A 251 -17.52 16.00 -2.83
N LYS A 252 -16.45 16.77 -3.01
CA LYS A 252 -16.50 18.24 -3.06
C LYS A 252 -16.65 18.81 -4.47
N GLY A 253 -16.62 17.98 -5.51
CA GLY A 253 -16.62 18.44 -6.90
C GLY A 253 -15.46 19.40 -7.22
N LEU A 254 -14.27 19.13 -6.66
CA LEU A 254 -13.09 19.96 -6.88
C LEU A 254 -12.53 19.77 -8.31
N PRO A 255 -11.87 20.80 -8.87
CA PRO A 255 -11.30 20.69 -10.21
C PRO A 255 -10.21 19.61 -10.27
N GLU A 256 -10.13 18.96 -11.43
CA GLU A 256 -9.10 17.97 -11.74
C GLU A 256 -7.70 18.61 -11.68
N ASP A 257 -6.78 17.95 -10.99
CA ASP A 257 -5.36 18.31 -10.97
C ASP A 257 -4.61 17.33 -11.85
N GLU A 258 -4.48 17.68 -13.12
CA GLU A 258 -3.86 16.84 -14.14
C GLU A 258 -2.41 16.42 -13.77
N ARG A 259 -1.66 17.28 -13.06
CA ARG A 259 -0.30 16.96 -12.60
C ARG A 259 -0.35 15.90 -11.52
N PHE A 260 -1.23 16.04 -10.54
CA PHE A 260 -1.44 15.04 -9.50
C PHE A 260 -1.84 13.69 -10.11
N GLU A 261 -2.82 13.67 -11.02
CA GLU A 261 -3.32 12.42 -11.62
C GLU A 261 -2.21 11.67 -12.39
N ILE A 262 -1.38 12.38 -13.15
CA ILE A 262 -0.26 11.75 -13.88
C ILE A 262 0.77 11.17 -12.91
N LEU A 263 1.18 11.94 -11.90
CA LEU A 263 2.21 11.49 -10.95
C LEU A 263 1.69 10.35 -10.07
N ALA A 264 0.43 10.39 -9.66
CA ALA A 264 -0.21 9.31 -8.91
C ALA A 264 -0.32 8.02 -9.74
N ALA A 265 -0.68 8.12 -11.04
CA ALA A 265 -0.71 6.96 -11.93
C ALA A 265 0.69 6.33 -12.10
N LEU A 266 1.72 7.16 -12.31
CA LEU A 266 3.11 6.68 -12.40
C LEU A 266 3.59 6.03 -11.11
N PHE A 267 3.20 6.57 -9.96
CA PHE A 267 3.47 5.94 -8.66
C PHE A 267 2.84 4.53 -8.60
N TYR A 268 1.56 4.38 -8.95
CA TYR A 268 0.90 3.07 -8.94
C TYR A 268 1.56 2.04 -9.86
N ASP A 269 1.96 2.45 -11.06
CA ASP A 269 2.67 1.57 -12.01
C ASP A 269 4.01 1.08 -11.46
N GLN A 270 4.67 1.88 -10.62
CA GLN A 270 5.99 1.57 -10.04
C GLN A 270 5.91 0.74 -8.77
N ALA A 271 4.99 1.11 -7.87
CA ALA A 271 4.81 0.45 -6.59
C ALA A 271 4.12 -0.92 -6.75
N PHE A 272 3.21 -1.05 -7.73
CA PHE A 272 2.38 -2.25 -7.91
C PHE A 272 2.43 -2.78 -9.36
N PRO A 273 3.61 -3.21 -9.85
CA PRO A 273 3.82 -3.57 -11.26
C PRO A 273 3.00 -4.78 -11.74
N ASN A 274 2.52 -5.61 -10.80
CA ASN A 274 1.72 -6.81 -11.10
C ASN A 274 0.20 -6.59 -10.92
N ARG A 275 -0.24 -5.37 -10.63
CA ARG A 275 -1.67 -5.08 -10.41
C ARG A 275 -2.47 -5.41 -11.69
N GLY A 276 -3.27 -6.48 -11.64
CA GLY A 276 -4.04 -7.01 -12.77
C GLY A 276 -3.43 -8.20 -13.52
N LEU A 277 -2.32 -8.78 -13.06
CA LEU A 277 -1.75 -10.02 -13.59
C LEU A 277 -2.20 -11.28 -12.83
N GLU A 278 -2.69 -11.14 -11.60
CA GLU A 278 -3.23 -12.25 -10.80
C GLU A 278 -4.72 -11.98 -10.49
N PHE A 279 -5.59 -12.86 -10.99
CA PHE A 279 -6.97 -13.02 -10.51
C PHE A 279 -6.94 -14.08 -9.40
N GLU A 280 -6.18 -13.85 -8.33
CA GLU A 280 -6.30 -14.68 -7.12
C GLU A 280 -7.26 -13.98 -6.14
N GLU A 281 -8.15 -14.78 -5.54
CA GLU A 281 -9.36 -14.37 -4.81
C GLU A 281 -9.09 -13.61 -3.48
N GLU A 282 -7.87 -13.12 -3.27
CA GLU A 282 -7.46 -12.33 -2.09
C GLU A 282 -6.81 -11.00 -2.52
N ASP A 283 -7.49 -10.26 -3.40
CA ASP A 283 -7.21 -8.83 -3.53
C ASP A 283 -7.63 -8.16 -2.21
N TYR A 284 -6.68 -7.92 -1.31
CA TYR A 284 -6.88 -7.08 -0.11
C TYR A 284 -7.45 -5.69 -0.48
N PHE A 285 -7.25 -5.28 -1.75
CA PHE A 285 -7.86 -4.12 -2.42
C PHE A 285 -9.30 -4.33 -2.93
N PHE A 286 -9.97 -5.43 -2.66
CA PHE A 286 -11.40 -5.60 -2.93
C PHE A 286 -12.21 -5.48 -1.63
N ASP A 287 -11.74 -6.08 -0.53
CA ASP A 287 -12.48 -6.17 0.73
C ASP A 287 -12.55 -4.87 1.54
N ILE A 288 -11.55 -3.98 1.43
CA ILE A 288 -11.62 -2.64 2.05
C ILE A 288 -12.68 -1.76 1.34
N PHE A 289 -13.08 -2.11 0.11
CA PHE A 289 -13.67 -1.13 -0.80
C PHE A 289 -15.07 -1.46 -1.33
N ASP A 290 -15.68 -2.59 -0.97
CA ASP A 290 -17.08 -2.90 -1.35
C ASP A 290 -18.10 -2.84 -0.20
N LYS A 291 -17.73 -2.29 0.97
CA LYS A 291 -18.75 -1.82 1.92
C LYS A 291 -19.38 -0.52 1.41
N LYS A 292 -20.23 -0.66 0.39
CA LYS A 292 -21.31 0.28 0.14
C LYS A 292 -22.05 0.50 1.45
N SER A 293 -21.96 1.71 1.94
CA SER A 293 -22.82 2.27 2.97
C SER A 293 -24.28 1.90 2.71
N ARG A 294 -24.75 0.90 3.45
CA ARG A 294 -26.16 0.66 3.73
C ARG A 294 -26.33 0.56 5.24
N TYR A 295 -25.89 1.56 5.99
CA TYR A 295 -26.43 1.87 7.32
C TYR A 295 -26.29 3.37 7.58
#